data_AF-A0A3B8X149-F1
#
_entry.id   AF-A0A3B8X149-F1
#
_cell.length_a   1.000
_cell.length_b   1.000
_cell.length_c   1.000
_cell.angle_alpha   90.00
_cell.angle_beta   90.00
_cell.angle_gamma   90.00
#
_symmetry.space_group_name_H-M   'P 1'
#
loop_
_entity.id
_entity.type
_entity.pdbx_description
1 polymer ?
#
loop_
_entity_poly.entity_id
_entity_poly.type
_entity_poly.pdbx_seq_one_letter_code
_entity_poly.pdbx_strand_id
1 'polypeptide(L)'
;MENFPLDSEKVYFSSDLLTLDCEEGPVTASLSEWLHRDPVRIHRMIVKEKVLQVDQMEVFAPLVSKLRRADYEYYRRITGLKMLIDFPGYTSEIEARIPYDTDPIAFYKWWRKGKNEHRVYLSPAYQFKLFQKVSKMEPKVMLKKDIDFVKTF
;
A
#
# COMPACT_ATOMS: atom_id res chain seq x y z
N MET A 1 -3.24 -14.66 -34.22
CA MET A 1 -3.24 -13.57 -33.22
C MET A 1 -1.78 -13.33 -32.86
N GLU A 2 -1.27 -12.12 -33.05
CA GLU A 2 0.11 -11.80 -32.65
C GLU A 2 0.22 -11.90 -31.12
N ASN A 3 1.27 -12.56 -30.65
CA ASN A 3 1.54 -12.76 -29.23
C ASN A 3 2.57 -11.72 -28.79
N PHE A 4 2.28 -10.98 -27.73
CA PHE A 4 3.15 -9.96 -27.14
C PHE A 4 3.55 -10.41 -25.74
N PRO A 5 4.43 -11.42 -25.62
CA PRO A 5 4.84 -11.94 -24.32
C PRO A 5 5.55 -10.86 -23.49
N LEU A 6 5.56 -11.08 -22.19
CA LEU A 6 6.32 -10.24 -21.26
C LEU A 6 7.82 -10.34 -21.56
N ASP A 7 8.46 -9.20 -21.75
CA ASP A 7 9.91 -9.04 -21.84
C ASP A 7 10.39 -8.33 -20.57
N SER A 8 11.14 -9.04 -19.72
CA SER A 8 11.60 -8.50 -18.43
C SER A 8 12.64 -7.40 -18.58
N GLU A 9 13.29 -7.26 -19.75
CA GLU A 9 14.31 -6.25 -20.01
C GLU A 9 13.74 -4.98 -20.64
N LYS A 10 12.49 -5.04 -21.12
CA LYS A 10 11.80 -3.89 -21.74
C LYS A 10 11.14 -3.02 -20.68
N VAL A 11 11.31 -1.70 -20.83
CA VAL A 11 10.47 -0.69 -20.16
C VAL A 11 9.20 -0.48 -20.97
N TYR A 12 8.04 -0.80 -20.39
CA TYR A 12 6.75 -0.66 -21.03
C TYR A 12 6.12 0.73 -20.81
N PHE A 13 5.53 1.25 -21.88
CA PHE A 13 4.77 2.51 -21.97
C PHE A 13 3.27 2.22 -22.11
N SER A 14 2.42 3.24 -21.99
CA SER A 14 0.96 3.04 -21.95
C SER A 14 0.39 2.38 -23.20
N SER A 15 0.96 2.66 -24.38
CA SER A 15 0.53 2.11 -25.66
C SER A 15 1.10 0.71 -25.95
N ASP A 16 2.09 0.25 -25.17
CA ASP A 16 2.69 -1.06 -25.40
C ASP A 16 1.67 -2.17 -25.16
N LEU A 17 1.68 -3.17 -26.05
CA LEU A 17 0.85 -4.35 -25.94
C LEU A 17 1.52 -5.39 -25.04
N LEU A 18 0.70 -6.05 -24.22
CA LEU A 18 1.12 -7.14 -23.35
C LEU A 18 0.05 -8.23 -23.37
N THR A 19 0.49 -9.47 -23.59
CA THR A 19 -0.34 -10.66 -23.53
C THR A 19 -0.21 -11.29 -22.14
N LEU A 20 -1.35 -11.44 -21.43
CA LEU A 20 -1.41 -12.10 -20.13
C LEU A 20 -2.49 -13.20 -20.13
N ASP A 21 -2.22 -14.29 -19.41
CA ASP A 21 -3.21 -15.37 -19.23
C ASP A 21 -4.36 -14.91 -18.34
N CYS A 22 -5.59 -15.06 -18.82
CA CYS A 22 -6.84 -14.86 -18.10
C CYS A 22 -7.64 -16.17 -17.99
N GLU A 23 -8.75 -16.16 -17.24
CA GLU A 23 -9.61 -17.35 -17.07
C GLU A 23 -10.13 -17.91 -18.40
N GLU A 24 -10.41 -17.04 -19.38
CA GLU A 24 -10.91 -17.41 -20.71
C GLU A 24 -9.78 -17.68 -21.73
N GLY A 25 -8.52 -17.61 -21.30
CA GLY A 25 -7.33 -17.76 -22.15
C GLY A 25 -6.45 -16.51 -22.23
N PRO A 26 -5.40 -16.53 -23.06
CA PRO A 26 -4.47 -15.41 -23.20
C PRO A 26 -5.15 -14.21 -23.86
N VAL A 27 -5.06 -13.04 -23.22
CA VAL A 27 -5.58 -11.79 -23.77
C VAL A 27 -4.43 -10.82 -24.02
N THR A 28 -4.45 -10.17 -25.18
CA THR A 28 -3.52 -9.09 -25.51
C THR A 28 -4.25 -7.76 -25.36
N ALA A 29 -3.68 -6.83 -24.59
CA ALA A 29 -4.20 -5.49 -24.43
C ALA A 29 -3.05 -4.49 -24.21
N SER A 30 -3.33 -3.21 -24.43
CA SER A 30 -2.37 -2.15 -24.07
C SER A 30 -2.15 -2.10 -22.56
N LEU A 31 -0.98 -1.64 -22.10
CA LEU A 31 -0.76 -1.41 -20.68
C LEU A 31 -1.81 -0.48 -20.09
N SER A 32 -2.20 0.58 -20.81
CA SER A 32 -3.26 1.50 -20.37
C SER A 32 -4.59 0.79 -20.10
N GLU A 33 -4.95 -0.21 -20.90
CA GLU A 33 -6.15 -1.03 -20.74
C GLU A 33 -5.99 -2.01 -19.58
N TRP A 34 -4.82 -2.65 -19.44
CA TRP A 34 -4.52 -3.50 -18.29
C TRP A 34 -4.64 -2.77 -16.96
N LEU A 35 -4.24 -1.49 -16.90
CA LEU A 35 -4.45 -0.67 -15.70
C LEU A 35 -5.93 -0.51 -15.33
N HIS A 36 -6.86 -0.59 -16.29
CA HIS A 36 -8.30 -0.56 -16.01
C HIS A 36 -8.86 -1.95 -15.69
N ARG A 37 -8.36 -2.98 -16.38
CA ARG A 37 -8.87 -4.35 -16.28
C ARG A 37 -8.43 -5.05 -15.00
N ASP A 38 -7.14 -4.98 -14.67
CA ASP A 38 -6.56 -5.65 -13.49
C ASP A 38 -5.34 -4.87 -12.94
N PRO A 39 -5.56 -3.68 -12.32
CA PRO A 39 -4.48 -2.88 -11.78
C PRO A 39 -3.71 -3.60 -10.66
N VAL A 40 -4.36 -4.48 -9.90
CA VAL A 40 -3.72 -5.20 -8.79
C VAL A 40 -2.68 -6.18 -9.33
N ARG A 41 -3.00 -6.96 -10.37
CA ARG A 41 -2.02 -7.85 -11.03
C ARG A 41 -0.85 -7.07 -11.59
N ILE A 42 -1.09 -5.98 -12.31
CA ILE A 42 0.00 -5.16 -12.88
C ILE A 42 0.91 -4.62 -11.77
N HIS A 43 0.36 -4.10 -10.68
CA HIS A 43 1.16 -3.64 -9.56
C HIS A 43 1.97 -4.77 -8.90
N ARG A 44 1.39 -5.97 -8.77
CA ARG A 44 2.11 -7.15 -8.27
C ARG A 44 3.28 -7.55 -9.17
N MET A 45 3.06 -7.57 -10.48
CA MET A 45 4.09 -7.87 -11.47
C MET A 45 5.28 -6.90 -11.38
N ILE A 46 5.00 -5.62 -11.14
CA ILE A 46 6.02 -4.56 -10.99
C ILE A 46 6.75 -4.68 -9.64
N VAL A 47 6.01 -4.69 -8.52
CA VAL A 47 6.59 -4.49 -7.18
C VAL A 47 6.99 -5.78 -6.48
N LYS A 48 6.14 -6.81 -6.57
CA LYS A 48 6.31 -8.07 -5.83
C LYS A 48 7.12 -9.08 -6.63
N GLU A 49 6.72 -9.29 -7.88
CA GLU A 49 7.31 -10.30 -8.76
C GLU A 49 8.51 -9.74 -9.52
N LYS A 50 8.56 -8.41 -9.73
CA LYS A 50 9.67 -7.69 -10.39
C LYS A 50 9.94 -8.21 -11.81
N VAL A 51 8.88 -8.59 -12.51
CA VAL A 51 8.95 -9.14 -13.88
C VAL A 51 8.52 -8.13 -14.95
N LEU A 52 7.87 -7.03 -14.54
CA LEU A 52 7.37 -6.00 -15.44
C LEU A 52 8.02 -4.66 -15.09
N GLN A 53 8.79 -4.11 -16.02
CA GLN A 53 9.35 -2.76 -15.91
C GLN A 53 8.46 -1.80 -16.69
N VAL A 54 8.12 -0.65 -16.11
CA VAL A 54 7.23 0.33 -16.74
C VAL A 54 7.74 1.74 -16.57
N ASP A 55 7.32 2.62 -17.47
CA ASP A 55 7.55 4.04 -17.30
C ASP A 55 6.86 4.57 -16.03
N GLN A 56 7.59 5.36 -15.26
CA GLN A 56 7.13 5.85 -13.96
C GLN A 56 6.01 6.87 -14.06
N MET A 57 6.05 7.74 -15.08
CA MET A 57 5.10 8.84 -15.23
C MET A 57 3.85 8.40 -15.98
N GLU A 58 4.03 7.65 -17.07
CA GLU A 58 2.96 7.29 -17.98
C GLU A 58 2.16 6.07 -17.48
N VAL A 59 2.79 5.15 -16.76
CA VAL A 59 2.15 3.88 -16.33
C VAL A 59 2.07 3.78 -14.81
N PHE A 60 3.18 3.91 -14.09
CA PHE A 60 3.19 3.64 -12.64
C PHE A 60 2.37 4.66 -11.83
N ALA A 61 2.52 5.97 -12.08
CA ALA A 61 1.76 6.98 -11.35
C ALA A 61 0.22 6.87 -11.58
N PRO A 62 -0.27 6.68 -12.83
CA PRO A 62 -1.68 6.38 -13.07
C PRO A 62 -2.15 5.07 -12.42
N LEU A 63 -1.32 4.03 -12.40
CA LEU A 63 -1.62 2.76 -11.75
C LEU A 63 -1.90 2.94 -10.25
N VAL A 64 -1.04 3.67 -9.53
CA VAL A 64 -1.24 3.97 -8.09
C VAL A 64 -2.58 4.67 -7.85
N SER A 65 -2.95 5.61 -8.72
CA SER A 65 -4.24 6.32 -8.63
C SER A 65 -5.44 5.40 -8.86
N LYS A 66 -5.31 4.43 -9.77
CA LYS A 66 -6.37 3.43 -10.08
C LYS A 66 -6.51 2.38 -8.99
N LEU A 67 -5.42 1.95 -8.38
CA LEU A 67 -5.43 0.99 -7.25
C LEU A 67 -6.32 1.46 -6.11
N ARG A 68 -6.27 2.76 -5.77
CA ARG A 68 -7.14 3.34 -4.73
C ARG A 68 -8.64 3.12 -5.01
N ARG A 69 -9.05 3.11 -6.28
CA ARG A 69 -10.46 2.95 -6.69
C ARG A 69 -10.85 1.48 -6.90
N ALA A 70 -9.93 0.67 -7.43
CA ALA A 70 -10.18 -0.72 -7.76
C ALA A 70 -10.19 -1.63 -6.52
N ASP A 71 -9.21 -1.47 -5.64
CA ASP A 71 -9.09 -2.24 -4.40
C ASP A 71 -8.45 -1.37 -3.31
N TYR A 72 -9.32 -0.73 -2.52
CA TYR A 72 -8.88 0.14 -1.43
C TYR A 72 -8.08 -0.60 -0.36
N GLU A 73 -8.39 -1.86 -0.07
CA GLU A 73 -7.68 -2.66 0.93
C GLU A 73 -6.26 -2.98 0.47
N TYR A 74 -6.10 -3.37 -0.79
CA TYR A 74 -4.79 -3.55 -1.41
C TYR A 74 -3.99 -2.25 -1.41
N TYR A 75 -4.59 -1.16 -1.89
CA TYR A 75 -3.97 0.17 -1.90
C TYR A 75 -3.51 0.61 -0.51
N ARG A 76 -4.35 0.44 0.51
CA ARG A 76 -4.04 0.77 1.89
C ARG A 76 -2.86 -0.03 2.42
N ARG A 77 -2.78 -1.33 2.11
CA ARG A 77 -1.68 -2.20 2.54
C ARG A 77 -0.35 -1.83 1.93
N ILE A 78 -0.31 -1.49 0.64
CA ILE A 78 0.93 -1.09 -0.04
C ILE A 78 1.36 0.34 0.36
N THR A 79 0.41 1.22 0.67
CA THR A 79 0.67 2.63 1.01
C THR A 79 1.08 2.79 2.46
N GLY A 80 0.42 2.06 3.38
CA GLY A 80 0.76 2.02 4.80
C GLY A 80 0.81 3.41 5.44
N LEU A 81 1.95 3.79 6.02
CA LEU A 81 2.14 5.08 6.68
C LEU A 81 2.09 6.29 5.75
N LYS A 82 2.14 6.11 4.42
CA LYS A 82 1.97 7.21 3.45
C LYS A 82 0.49 7.57 3.23
N MET A 83 -0.44 6.87 3.87
CA MET A 83 -1.86 7.20 3.80
C MET A 83 -2.10 8.59 4.36
N LEU A 84 -2.83 9.42 3.63
CA LEU A 84 -3.33 10.69 4.13
C LEU A 84 -4.47 10.43 5.12
N ILE A 85 -4.41 11.07 6.28
CA ILE A 85 -5.36 10.91 7.37
C ILE A 85 -5.78 12.27 7.91
N ASP A 86 -7.04 12.36 8.32
CA ASP A 86 -7.54 13.40 9.20
C ASP A 86 -7.10 13.08 10.64
N PHE A 87 -6.07 13.78 11.11
CA PHE A 87 -5.48 13.58 12.43
C PHE A 87 -5.76 14.79 13.33
N PRO A 88 -6.27 14.58 14.56
CA PRO A 88 -6.62 15.68 15.47
C PRO A 88 -5.48 16.68 15.68
N GLY A 89 -5.80 17.97 15.59
CA GLY A 89 -4.85 19.07 15.75
C GLY A 89 -4.24 19.59 14.45
N TYR A 90 -4.54 18.96 13.30
CA TYR A 90 -4.14 19.43 11.98
C TYR A 90 -5.34 20.01 11.23
N THR A 91 -5.10 21.03 10.41
CA THR A 91 -6.13 21.74 9.62
C THR A 91 -6.45 21.08 8.29
N SER A 92 -5.64 20.09 7.88
CA SER A 92 -5.77 19.37 6.61
C SER A 92 -5.28 17.93 6.78
N GLU A 93 -5.60 17.07 5.81
CA GLU A 93 -5.09 15.70 5.82
C GLU A 93 -3.56 15.70 5.73
N ILE A 94 -2.94 14.85 6.54
CA ILE A 94 -1.49 14.69 6.61
C ILE A 94 -1.10 13.23 6.39
N GLU A 95 0.14 12.96 5.96
CA GLU A 95 0.65 11.59 5.94
C GLU A 95 0.67 11.01 7.35
N ALA A 96 0.13 9.79 7.53
CA ALA A 96 0.10 9.09 8.80
C ALA A 96 1.51 8.87 9.40
N ARG A 97 2.54 8.89 8.57
CA ARG A 97 3.95 8.86 8.98
C ARG A 97 4.30 10.01 9.92
N ILE A 98 3.75 11.20 9.69
CA ILE A 98 4.06 12.40 10.48
C ILE A 98 3.72 12.16 11.97
N PRO A 99 2.45 11.91 12.36
CA PRO A 99 2.12 11.67 13.76
C PRO A 99 2.71 10.35 14.28
N TYR A 100 2.90 9.34 13.43
CA TYR A 100 3.58 8.10 13.83
C TYR A 100 5.00 8.37 14.36
N ASP A 101 5.76 9.23 13.68
CA ASP A 101 7.14 9.56 14.03
C ASP A 101 7.20 10.62 15.16
N THR A 102 6.42 11.69 15.07
CA THR A 102 6.51 12.86 15.97
C THR A 102 5.73 12.70 17.28
N ASP A 103 4.56 12.08 17.27
CA ASP A 103 3.72 11.85 18.46
C ASP A 103 3.13 10.42 18.47
N PRO A 104 3.98 9.42 18.76
CA PRO A 104 3.60 8.00 18.71
C PRO A 104 2.49 7.66 19.71
N ILE A 105 2.38 8.40 20.81
CA ILE A 105 1.36 8.16 21.84
C ILE A 105 0.00 8.61 21.32
N ALA A 106 -0.10 9.85 20.82
CA ALA A 106 -1.34 10.34 20.22
C ALA A 106 -1.72 9.50 19.00
N PHE A 107 -0.74 9.15 18.16
CA PHE A 107 -0.96 8.28 17.02
C PHE A 107 -1.49 6.91 17.45
N TYR A 108 -0.90 6.26 18.45
CA TYR A 108 -1.40 4.99 18.98
C TYR A 108 -2.84 5.12 19.53
N LYS A 109 -3.14 6.17 20.31
CA LYS A 109 -4.49 6.42 20.83
C LYS A 109 -5.49 6.57 19.67
N TRP A 110 -5.17 7.37 18.66
CA TRP A 110 -6.01 7.57 17.49
C TRP A 110 -6.17 6.30 16.65
N TRP A 111 -5.07 5.64 16.30
CA TRP A 111 -5.05 4.47 15.41
C TRP A 111 -5.69 3.25 16.06
N ARG A 112 -5.26 2.94 17.29
CA ARG A 112 -5.59 1.67 17.95
C ARG A 112 -6.82 1.77 18.86
N LYS A 113 -6.88 2.81 19.71
CA LYS A 113 -8.01 2.98 20.64
C LYS A 113 -9.20 3.65 19.95
N GLY A 114 -8.92 4.56 19.01
CA GLY A 114 -9.92 5.20 18.15
C GLY A 114 -10.44 4.31 17.02
N LYS A 115 -9.97 3.05 16.91
CA LYS A 115 -10.41 2.05 15.91
C LYS A 115 -10.19 2.49 14.45
N ASN A 116 -9.11 3.22 14.20
CA ASN A 116 -8.74 3.73 12.88
C ASN A 116 -7.76 2.81 12.12
N GLU A 117 -7.68 1.52 12.46
CA GLU A 117 -6.79 0.57 11.77
C GLU A 117 -7.16 0.34 10.31
N HIS A 118 -8.43 0.54 9.95
CA HIS A 118 -8.93 0.51 8.58
C HIS A 118 -8.50 1.73 7.74
N ARG A 119 -7.98 2.79 8.38
CA ARG A 119 -7.46 3.98 7.67
C ARG A 119 -5.98 3.84 7.31
N VAL A 120 -5.19 3.20 8.18
CA VAL A 120 -3.74 3.06 8.01
C VAL A 120 -3.34 1.62 8.30
N TYR A 121 -2.76 0.95 7.30
CA TYR A 121 -2.15 -0.35 7.52
C TYR A 121 -0.76 -0.18 8.15
N LEU A 122 -0.51 -0.87 9.26
CA LEU A 122 0.83 -1.04 9.82
C LEU A 122 1.24 -2.50 9.67
N SER A 123 2.39 -2.75 9.03
CA SER A 123 3.00 -4.08 9.05
C SER A 123 3.38 -4.49 10.49
N PRO A 124 3.58 -5.78 10.78
CA PRO A 124 4.00 -6.23 12.10
C PRO A 124 5.23 -5.49 12.63
N ALA A 125 6.20 -5.17 11.76
CA ALA A 125 7.39 -4.40 12.13
C ALA A 125 7.05 -2.96 12.57
N TYR A 126 6.14 -2.27 11.87
CA TYR A 126 5.71 -0.92 12.27
C TYR A 126 4.83 -0.94 13.51
N GLN A 127 4.00 -1.97 13.70
CA GLN A 127 3.23 -2.17 14.94
C GLN A 127 4.18 -2.37 16.12
N PHE A 128 5.18 -3.24 15.98
CA PHE A 128 6.17 -3.50 17.01
C PHE A 128 6.91 -2.23 17.41
N LYS A 129 7.44 -1.48 16.45
CA LYS A 129 8.12 -0.19 16.69
C LYS A 129 7.22 0.80 17.44
N LEU A 130 5.96 0.94 17.01
CA LEU A 130 5.01 1.83 17.67
C LEU A 130 4.75 1.39 19.12
N PHE A 131 4.43 0.12 19.31
CA PHE A 131 4.07 -0.43 20.62
C PHE A 131 5.25 -0.40 21.58
N GLN A 132 6.47 -0.67 21.12
CA GLN A 132 7.68 -0.50 21.93
C GLN A 132 7.87 0.95 22.37
N LYS A 133 7.68 1.92 21.47
CA LYS A 133 7.84 3.36 21.80
C LYS A 133 6.80 3.79 22.83
N VAL A 134 5.53 3.42 22.63
CA VAL A 134 4.43 3.72 23.57
C VAL A 134 4.64 3.00 24.91
N SER A 135 5.09 1.75 24.92
CA SER A 135 5.39 0.99 26.14
C SER A 135 6.45 1.66 27.00
N LYS A 136 7.49 2.23 26.37
CA LYS A 136 8.56 2.95 27.07
C LYS A 136 8.12 4.32 27.60
N MET A 137 7.24 5.02 26.87
CA MET A 137 6.87 6.39 27.21
C MET A 137 5.62 6.48 28.10
N GLU A 138 4.56 5.73 27.78
CA GLU A 138 3.29 5.77 28.51
C GLU A 138 2.61 4.38 28.51
N PRO A 139 3.14 3.38 29.23
CA PRO A 139 2.64 2.00 29.17
C PRO A 139 1.18 1.84 29.59
N LYS A 140 0.69 2.75 30.46
CA LYS A 140 -0.69 2.73 30.98
C LYS A 140 -1.75 2.89 29.89
N VAL A 141 -1.41 3.45 28.73
CA VAL A 141 -2.38 3.66 27.65
C VAL A 141 -2.57 2.44 26.77
N MET A 142 -1.64 1.48 26.83
CA MET A 142 -1.62 0.30 25.98
C MET A 142 -2.72 -0.70 26.32
N LEU A 143 -3.24 -1.34 25.28
CA LEU A 143 -4.12 -2.49 25.44
C LEU A 143 -3.30 -3.73 25.80
N LYS A 144 -3.86 -4.61 26.65
CA LYS A 144 -3.21 -5.87 27.07
C LYS A 144 -2.68 -6.68 25.88
N LYS A 145 -3.50 -6.85 24.83
CA LYS A 145 -3.10 -7.56 23.60
C LYS A 145 -1.88 -6.96 22.88
N ASP A 146 -1.70 -5.64 22.94
CA ASP A 146 -0.60 -4.95 22.27
C ASP A 146 0.68 -5.01 23.13
N ILE A 147 0.53 -5.09 24.46
CA ILE A 147 1.64 -5.42 25.38
C ILE A 147 2.11 -6.85 25.13
N ASP A 148 1.18 -7.79 25.04
CA ASP A 148 1.49 -9.20 24.79
C ASP A 148 2.17 -9.38 23.43
N PHE A 149 1.74 -8.64 22.40
CA PHE A 149 2.42 -8.59 21.08
C PHE A 149 3.88 -8.15 21.15
N VAL A 150 4.24 -7.21 22.04
CA VAL A 150 5.64 -6.79 22.18
C VAL A 150 6.49 -7.89 22.82
N LYS A 151 5.90 -8.73 23.67
CA LYS A 151 6.60 -9.83 24.36
C LYS A 151 6.84 -11.06 23.49
N THR A 152 6.18 -11.15 22.32
CA THR A 152 6.36 -12.28 21.39
C THR A 152 7.56 -12.16 20.47
N PHE A 153 8.33 -11.06 20.58
CA PHE A 153 9.58 -10.81 19.86
C PHE A 153 10.71 -10.61 20.86
#